data_AF-A0A959T3V1-F1
#
_entry.id   AF-A0A959T3V1-F1
#
_cell.length_a   1.000
_cell.length_b   1.000
_cell.length_c   1.000
_cell.angle_alpha   90.00
_cell.angle_beta   90.00
_cell.angle_gamma   90.00
#
_symmetry.space_group_name_H-M   'P 1'
#
loop_
_entity.id
_entity.type
_entity.pdbx_description
1 polymer ?
#
loop_
_entity_poly.entity_id
_entity_poly.type
_entity_poly.pdbx_seq_one_letter_code
_entity_poly.pdbx_strand_id
1 'polypeptide(L)'
;NKFEFRAVGSSANCAAAMTALNTIMAWQLRRFKEAVDARIAKGAKKDEAILQEIRELISSSKPIRFEGNGYGEEWVKEAAKRGLGNIRDTPRALDVWERKETKQVFADMDVLSAVEIEARHEIELHSYVLKVQIESRICGDLAQNHIIPTAIAYQNRLIENVR
;
A
#
# COMPACT_ATOMS: atom_id res chain seq x y z
N ASN A 1 -0.62 -20.84 12.10
CA ASN A 1 0.54 -20.99 11.20
C ASN A 1 0.34 -20.27 9.85
N LYS A 2 0.14 -18.94 9.84
CA LYS A 2 0.07 -18.14 8.59
C LYS A 2 0.22 -16.65 8.88
N PHE A 3 0.61 -15.87 7.87
CA PHE A 3 0.47 -14.41 7.86
C PHE A 3 -0.85 -14.01 7.19
N GLU A 4 -1.38 -12.85 7.58
CA GLU A 4 -2.58 -12.28 7.00
C GLU A 4 -2.30 -10.83 6.60
N PHE A 5 -2.41 -10.52 5.31
CA PHE A 5 -2.20 -9.18 4.77
C PHE A 5 -3.56 -8.50 4.54
N ARG A 6 -3.93 -7.59 5.45
CA ARG A 6 -5.28 -6.99 5.52
C ARG A 6 -5.42 -5.67 4.76
N ALA A 7 -4.36 -5.16 4.14
CA ALA A 7 -4.37 -3.86 3.48
C ALA A 7 -5.06 -3.87 2.10
N VAL A 8 -5.45 -5.04 1.59
CA VAL A 8 -6.05 -5.20 0.26
C VAL A 8 -7.53 -4.80 0.30
N GLY A 9 -7.95 -3.93 -0.60
CA GLY A 9 -9.35 -3.56 -0.76
C GLY A 9 -10.21 -4.73 -1.26
N SER A 10 -11.48 -4.79 -0.86
CA SER A 10 -12.39 -5.90 -1.18
C SER A 10 -12.66 -6.08 -2.68
N SER A 11 -12.60 -5.00 -3.46
CA SER A 11 -12.76 -5.02 -4.92
C SER A 11 -11.46 -5.19 -5.69
N ALA A 12 -10.31 -5.23 -5.00
CA ALA A 12 -9.01 -5.34 -5.65
C ALA A 12 -8.71 -6.79 -6.04
N ASN A 13 -8.07 -6.98 -7.20
CA ASN A 13 -7.54 -8.28 -7.59
C ASN A 13 -6.36 -8.64 -6.66
N CYS A 14 -6.42 -9.84 -6.06
CA CYS A 14 -5.37 -10.32 -5.15
C CYS A 14 -4.00 -10.45 -5.85
N ALA A 15 -3.97 -10.63 -7.17
CA ALA A 15 -2.74 -10.81 -7.94
C ALA A 15 -1.76 -9.66 -7.74
N ALA A 16 -2.20 -8.40 -7.74
CA ALA A 16 -1.29 -7.25 -7.59
C ALA A 16 -0.55 -7.28 -6.24
N ALA A 17 -1.29 -7.50 -5.14
CA ALA A 17 -0.70 -7.63 -3.82
C ALA A 17 0.19 -8.86 -3.69
N MET A 18 -0.23 -10.00 -4.26
CA MET A 18 0.56 -11.24 -4.23
C MET A 18 1.85 -11.12 -5.05
N THR A 19 1.82 -10.46 -6.20
CA THR A 19 3.02 -10.20 -7.02
C THR A 19 4.03 -9.39 -6.21
N ALA A 20 3.60 -8.29 -5.58
CA ALA A 20 4.49 -7.48 -4.75
C ALA A 20 5.04 -8.29 -3.56
N LEU A 21 4.18 -8.94 -2.76
CA LEU A 21 4.57 -9.69 -1.56
C LEU A 21 5.50 -10.87 -1.88
N ASN A 22 5.21 -11.64 -2.93
CA ASN A 22 6.05 -12.78 -3.31
C ASN A 22 7.40 -12.32 -3.88
N THR A 23 7.43 -11.22 -4.63
CA THR A 23 8.67 -10.65 -5.18
C THR A 23 9.59 -10.19 -4.06
N ILE A 24 9.08 -9.40 -3.09
CA ILE A 24 9.91 -8.92 -1.97
C ILE A 24 10.34 -10.07 -1.05
N MET A 25 9.51 -11.10 -0.87
CA MET A 25 9.88 -12.29 -0.09
C MET A 25 11.02 -13.05 -0.78
N ALA A 26 10.90 -13.31 -2.08
CA ALA A 26 11.93 -13.99 -2.85
C ALA A 26 13.25 -13.18 -2.86
N TRP A 27 13.16 -11.86 -3.02
CA TRP A 27 14.30 -10.94 -2.93
C TRP A 27 15.00 -11.01 -1.57
N GLN A 28 14.24 -10.97 -0.47
CA GLN A 28 14.80 -11.06 0.88
C GLN A 28 15.44 -12.44 1.15
N LEU A 29 14.86 -13.52 0.64
CA LEU A 29 15.42 -14.88 0.77
C LEU A 29 16.74 -15.04 -0.01
N ARG A 30 16.88 -14.43 -1.18
CA ARG A 30 18.16 -14.39 -1.91
C ARG A 30 19.24 -13.67 -1.10
N ARG A 31 18.92 -12.49 -0.56
CA ARG A 31 19.85 -11.72 0.29
C ARG A 31 20.25 -12.47 1.56
N PHE A 32 19.29 -13.15 2.20
CA PHE A 32 19.58 -14.02 3.34
C PHE A 32 20.60 -15.10 2.98
N LYS A 33 20.40 -15.77 1.84
CA LYS A 33 21.32 -16.80 1.35
C LYS A 33 22.71 -16.23 1.07
N GLU A 34 22.81 -15.11 0.36
CA GLU A 34 24.07 -14.44 0.06
C GLU A 34 24.83 -14.06 1.34
N ALA A 35 24.14 -13.50 2.34
CA ALA A 35 24.74 -13.12 3.61
C ALA A 35 25.23 -14.33 4.42
N VAL A 36 24.49 -15.43 4.41
CA VAL A 36 24.90 -16.70 5.06
C VAL A 36 26.10 -17.30 4.33
N ASP A 37 26.07 -17.38 3.00
CA ASP A 37 27.15 -17.93 2.18
C ASP A 37 28.44 -17.10 2.36
N ALA A 38 28.34 -15.77 2.46
CA ALA A 38 29.47 -14.89 2.73
C ALA A 38 30.11 -15.13 4.12
N ARG A 39 29.33 -15.50 5.13
CA ARG A 39 29.86 -15.87 6.46
C ARG A 39 30.52 -17.25 6.45
N ILE A 40 29.94 -18.20 5.72
CA ILE A 40 30.52 -19.53 5.55
C ILE A 40 31.88 -19.43 4.83
N ALA A 41 31.99 -18.60 3.79
CA ALA A 41 33.24 -18.34 3.09
C ALA A 41 34.34 -17.75 4.00
N LYS A 42 33.95 -17.08 5.09
CA LYS A 42 34.85 -16.54 6.12
C LYS A 42 35.20 -17.56 7.23
N GLY A 43 34.73 -18.81 7.11
CA GLY A 43 35.06 -19.91 8.02
C GLY A 43 34.03 -20.20 9.11
N ALA A 44 32.89 -19.51 9.14
CA ALA A 44 31.81 -19.83 10.07
C ALA A 44 31.15 -21.17 9.73
N LYS A 45 30.74 -21.95 10.74
CA LYS A 45 29.91 -23.14 10.52
C LYS A 45 28.52 -22.73 10.01
N LYS A 46 27.88 -23.58 9.20
CA LYS A 46 26.56 -23.30 8.61
C LYS A 46 25.53 -22.85 9.64
N ASP A 47 25.35 -23.60 10.73
CA ASP A 47 24.34 -23.29 11.75
C ASP A 47 24.64 -21.98 12.49
N GLU A 48 25.92 -21.69 12.70
CA GLU A 48 26.38 -20.45 13.31
C GLU A 48 26.11 -19.26 12.39
N ALA A 49 26.45 -19.36 11.10
CA ALA A 49 26.20 -18.33 10.09
C ALA A 49 24.70 -18.00 9.96
N ILE A 50 23.86 -19.03 9.94
CA ILE A 50 22.39 -18.88 9.93
C ILE A 50 21.90 -18.16 11.18
N LEU A 51 22.36 -18.58 12.37
CA LEU A 51 21.95 -17.96 13.63
C LEU A 51 22.37 -16.49 13.72
N GLN A 52 23.56 -16.15 13.22
CA GLN A 52 24.05 -14.78 13.15
C GLN A 52 23.17 -13.92 12.23
N GLU A 53 22.86 -14.38 11.02
CA GLU A 53 21.98 -13.66 10.09
C GLU A 53 20.57 -13.47 10.67
N ILE A 54 19.99 -14.50 11.29
CA ILE A 54 18.67 -14.40 11.92
C ILE A 54 18.68 -13.33 13.04
N ARG A 55 19.74 -13.28 13.86
CA ARG A 55 19.86 -12.26 14.91
C ARG A 55 19.93 -10.85 14.34
N GLU A 56 20.67 -10.67 13.25
CA GLU A 56 20.75 -9.39 12.55
C GLU A 56 19.39 -8.97 11.99
N LEU A 57 18.67 -9.88 11.34
CA LEU A 57 17.33 -9.63 10.81
C LEU A 57 16.29 -9.30 11.91
N ILE A 58 16.35 -9.98 13.05
CA ILE A 58 15.47 -9.68 14.20
C ILE A 58 15.72 -8.25 14.71
N SER A 59 16.98 -7.83 14.76
CA SER A 59 17.36 -6.49 15.21
C SER A 59 16.95 -5.42 14.20
N SER A 60 17.23 -5.64 12.91
CA SER A 60 16.91 -4.68 11.85
C SER A 60 15.41 -4.57 11.57
N SER A 61 14.63 -5.63 11.77
CA SER A 61 13.17 -5.62 11.61
C SER A 61 12.42 -5.07 12.83
N LYS A 62 13.10 -4.64 13.89
CA LYS A 62 12.44 -4.13 15.10
C LYS A 62 11.50 -2.93 14.83
N PRO A 63 11.84 -1.94 13.99
CA PRO A 63 10.98 -0.78 13.75
C PRO A 63 9.60 -1.13 13.19
N ILE A 64 9.49 -2.15 12.33
CA ILE A 64 8.22 -2.52 11.66
C ILE A 64 7.28 -3.36 12.54
N ARG A 65 7.77 -3.93 13.65
CA ARG A 65 6.96 -4.76 14.57
C ARG A 65 6.18 -3.87 15.54
N PHE A 66 4.86 -4.04 15.56
CA PHE A 66 3.97 -3.30 16.45
C PHE A 66 2.80 -4.19 16.90
N GLU A 67 2.49 -4.15 18.19
CA GLU A 67 1.46 -4.98 18.83
C GLU A 67 0.36 -4.13 19.50
N GLY A 68 0.40 -2.81 19.35
CA GLY A 68 -0.53 -1.86 19.96
C GLY A 68 -1.72 -1.50 19.07
N ASN A 69 -2.42 -0.43 19.47
CA ASN A 69 -3.53 0.13 18.70
C ASN A 69 -3.04 0.79 17.40
N GLY A 70 -3.34 0.18 16.25
CA GLY A 70 -2.93 0.69 14.93
C GLY A 70 -3.75 1.88 14.41
N TYR A 71 -4.83 2.29 15.08
CA TYR A 71 -5.75 3.33 14.58
C TYR A 71 -5.56 4.70 15.24
N GLY A 72 -4.93 4.76 16.41
CA GLY A 72 -4.82 6.00 17.16
C GLY A 72 -3.73 6.94 16.63
N GLU A 73 -3.86 8.23 16.96
CA GLU A 73 -2.86 9.24 16.59
C GLU A 73 -1.49 8.98 17.22
N GLU A 74 -1.45 8.29 18.36
CA GLU A 74 -0.24 7.84 19.01
C GLU A 74 0.61 6.98 18.07
N TRP A 75 -0.03 6.07 17.33
CA TRP A 75 0.67 5.22 16.37
C TRP A 75 1.18 6.01 15.18
N VAL A 76 0.41 6.98 14.68
CA VAL A 76 0.86 7.84 13.58
C VAL A 76 2.14 8.60 13.95
N LYS A 77 2.21 9.16 15.16
CA LYS A 77 3.39 9.88 15.66
C LYS A 77 4.56 8.93 15.91
N GLU A 78 4.29 7.75 16.46
CA GLU A 78 5.32 6.75 16.73
C GLU A 78 5.89 6.13 15.45
N ALA A 79 5.05 5.76 14.49
CA ALA A 79 5.43 5.24 13.19
C ALA A 79 6.34 6.23 12.45
N ALA A 80 6.02 7.52 12.48
CA ALA A 80 6.88 8.57 11.91
C ALA A 80 8.26 8.63 12.59
N LYS A 81 8.32 8.53 13.93
CA LYS A 81 9.61 8.45 14.67
C LYS A 81 10.42 7.21 14.30
N ARG A 82 9.74 6.11 13.96
CA ARG A 82 10.36 4.86 13.50
C ARG A 82 10.76 4.89 12.01
N GLY A 83 10.46 5.98 11.29
CA GLY A 83 10.72 6.11 9.85
C GLY A 83 9.74 5.33 8.96
N LEU A 84 8.60 4.91 9.49
CA LEU A 84 7.58 4.18 8.75
C LEU A 84 6.72 5.15 7.93
N GLY A 85 6.55 4.86 6.64
CA GLY A 85 5.76 5.69 5.73
C GLY A 85 4.28 5.71 6.07
N ASN A 86 3.65 6.88 5.96
CA ASN A 86 2.20 7.07 6.08
C ASN A 86 1.70 7.96 4.93
N ILE A 87 1.32 7.33 3.81
CA ILE A 87 0.82 8.02 2.62
C ILE A 87 -0.69 7.80 2.56
N ARG A 88 -1.45 8.89 2.71
CA ARG A 88 -2.91 8.81 2.98
C ARG A 88 -3.79 8.94 1.75
N ASP A 89 -3.25 9.47 0.67
CA ASP A 89 -3.96 9.71 -0.59
C ASP A 89 -3.46 8.77 -1.67
N THR A 90 -4.38 8.35 -2.53
CA THR A 90 -4.12 7.39 -3.59
C THR A 90 -3.04 7.86 -4.58
N PRO A 91 -3.05 9.11 -5.10
CA PRO A 91 -2.04 9.53 -6.07
C PRO A 91 -0.61 9.41 -5.54
N ARG A 92 -0.31 9.98 -4.35
CA ARG A 92 1.03 9.87 -3.76
C ARG A 92 1.39 8.45 -3.33
N ALA A 93 0.41 7.61 -3.04
CA ALA A 93 0.65 6.20 -2.74
C ALA A 93 1.02 5.42 -4.00
N LEU A 94 0.43 5.76 -5.14
CA LEU A 94 0.74 5.17 -6.45
C LEU A 94 2.15 5.58 -6.93
N ASP A 95 2.62 6.79 -6.60
CA ASP A 95 4.00 7.24 -6.88
C ASP A 95 5.08 6.33 -6.25
N VAL A 96 4.73 5.43 -5.32
CA VAL A 96 5.65 4.42 -4.78
C VAL A 96 6.18 3.49 -5.88
N TRP A 97 5.41 3.26 -6.94
CA TRP A 97 5.85 2.50 -8.11
C TRP A 97 7.05 3.17 -8.81
N GLU A 98 7.11 4.50 -8.81
CA GLU A 98 8.17 5.26 -9.48
C GLU A 98 9.49 5.31 -8.69
N ARG A 99 9.47 4.89 -7.42
CA ARG A 99 10.68 4.91 -6.58
C ARG A 99 11.74 3.99 -7.13
N LYS A 100 12.99 4.45 -7.06
CA LYS A 100 14.16 3.71 -7.56
C LYS A 100 14.30 2.35 -6.87
N GLU A 101 14.06 2.32 -5.56
CA GLU A 101 14.13 1.11 -4.75
C GLU A 101 13.07 0.08 -5.18
N THR A 102 11.86 0.54 -5.50
CA THR A 102 10.79 -0.32 -6.01
C THR A 102 11.19 -0.90 -7.37
N LYS A 103 11.57 -0.04 -8.32
CA LYS A 103 12.00 -0.47 -9.67
C LYS A 103 13.17 -1.45 -9.61
N GLN A 104 14.14 -1.19 -8.73
CA GLN A 104 15.31 -2.04 -8.56
C GLN A 104 14.94 -3.44 -8.07
N VAL A 105 14.09 -3.56 -7.04
CA VAL A 105 13.68 -4.88 -6.53
C VAL A 105 12.97 -5.71 -7.59
N PHE A 106 12.07 -5.11 -8.37
CA PHE A 106 11.38 -5.81 -9.44
C PHE A 106 12.31 -6.21 -10.59
N ALA A 107 13.27 -5.35 -10.95
CA ALA A 107 14.27 -5.64 -11.99
C ALA A 107 15.26 -6.72 -11.55
N ASP A 108 15.79 -6.65 -10.33
CA ASP A 108 16.71 -7.66 -9.75
C ASP A 108 16.08 -9.06 -9.69
N MET A 109 14.75 -9.10 -9.55
CA MET A 109 13.97 -10.34 -9.49
C MET A 109 13.44 -10.79 -10.85
N ASP A 110 13.68 -10.02 -11.92
CA ASP A 110 13.19 -10.28 -13.28
C ASP A 110 11.67 -10.48 -13.35
N VAL A 111 10.93 -9.68 -12.55
CA VAL A 111 9.47 -9.77 -12.46
C VAL A 111 8.78 -8.68 -13.27
N LEU A 112 9.30 -7.45 -13.22
CA LEU A 112 8.84 -6.32 -14.04
C LEU A 112 10.04 -5.46 -14.43
N SER A 113 10.01 -4.98 -15.68
CA SER A 113 10.90 -3.94 -16.19
C SER A 113 10.45 -2.54 -15.74
N ALA A 114 11.36 -1.56 -15.86
CA ALA A 114 11.05 -0.17 -15.53
C ALA A 114 9.87 0.39 -16.35
N VAL A 115 9.80 0.04 -17.65
CA VAL A 115 8.72 0.48 -18.54
C VAL A 115 7.38 -0.15 -18.13
N GLU A 116 7.36 -1.42 -17.72
CA GLU A 116 6.13 -2.06 -17.25
C GLU A 116 5.64 -1.47 -15.92
N ILE A 117 6.54 -1.05 -15.04
CA ILE A 117 6.20 -0.37 -13.79
C ILE A 117 5.58 1.01 -14.08
N GLU A 118 6.20 1.79 -14.96
CA GLU A 118 5.68 3.09 -15.40
C GLU A 118 4.29 2.96 -16.03
N ALA A 119 4.12 1.97 -16.92
CA ALA A 119 2.82 1.70 -17.54
C ALA A 119 1.75 1.32 -16.50
N ARG A 120 2.10 0.49 -15.50
CA ARG A 120 1.17 0.14 -14.41
C ARG A 120 0.79 1.36 -13.57
N HIS A 121 1.77 2.19 -13.24
CA HIS A 121 1.54 3.42 -12.50
C HIS A 121 0.57 4.35 -13.24
N GLU A 122 0.77 4.55 -14.54
CA GLU A 122 -0.11 5.36 -15.38
C GLU A 122 -1.54 4.78 -15.44
N ILE A 123 -1.67 3.47 -15.64
CA ILE A 123 -2.98 2.79 -15.69
C ILE A 123 -3.74 2.94 -14.36
N GLU A 124 -3.05 2.78 -13.22
CA GLU A 124 -3.66 2.91 -11.89
C GLU A 124 -4.08 4.37 -11.60
N LEU A 125 -3.24 5.34 -11.97
CA LEU A 125 -3.58 6.76 -11.86
C LEU A 125 -4.79 7.13 -12.73
N HIS A 126 -4.79 6.68 -13.99
CA HIS A 126 -5.88 6.94 -14.91
C HIS A 126 -7.20 6.32 -14.41
N SER A 127 -7.15 5.10 -13.89
CA SER A 127 -8.30 4.42 -13.28
C SER A 127 -8.85 5.20 -12.08
N TYR A 128 -7.97 5.73 -11.22
CA TYR A 128 -8.35 6.58 -10.11
C TYR A 128 -9.03 7.88 -10.57
N VAL A 129 -8.45 8.57 -11.56
CA VAL A 129 -9.01 9.82 -12.11
C VAL A 129 -10.40 9.60 -12.68
N LEU A 130 -10.59 8.55 -13.48
CA LEU A 130 -11.91 8.23 -14.05
C LEU A 130 -12.95 7.92 -12.98
N LYS A 131 -12.56 7.18 -11.93
CA LYS A 131 -13.48 6.86 -10.83
C LYS A 131 -13.95 8.12 -10.11
N VAL A 132 -13.03 8.99 -9.71
CA VAL A 132 -13.36 10.27 -9.05
C VAL A 132 -14.21 11.16 -9.95
N GLN A 133 -13.92 11.19 -11.25
CA GLN A 133 -14.71 11.94 -12.22
C GLN A 133 -16.16 11.45 -12.30
N ILE A 134 -16.37 10.14 -12.37
CA ILE A 134 -17.71 9.54 -12.42
C ILE A 134 -18.48 9.84 -11.13
N GLU A 135 -17.85 9.65 -9.96
CA GLU A 135 -18.46 9.95 -8.66
C GLU A 135 -18.87 11.42 -8.54
N SER A 136 -18.00 12.34 -8.97
CA SER A 136 -18.28 13.78 -8.97
C SER A 136 -19.45 14.14 -9.90
N ARG A 137 -19.49 13.57 -11.11
CA ARG A 137 -20.57 13.81 -12.08
C ARG A 137 -21.91 13.31 -11.57
N ILE A 138 -21.95 12.08 -11.04
CA ILE A 138 -23.17 11.49 -10.49
C ILE A 138 -23.66 12.30 -9.28
N CYS A 139 -22.76 12.73 -8.40
CA CYS A 139 -23.13 13.55 -7.25
C CYS A 139 -23.78 14.88 -7.70
N GLY A 140 -23.19 15.55 -8.68
CA GLY A 140 -23.75 16.79 -9.25
C GLY A 140 -25.11 16.58 -9.90
N ASP A 141 -25.25 15.50 -10.68
CA ASP A 141 -26.50 15.14 -11.35
C ASP A 141 -27.62 14.82 -10.35
N LEU A 142 -27.33 13.98 -9.35
CA LEU A 142 -28.28 13.65 -8.28
C LEU A 142 -28.70 14.89 -7.47
N ALA A 143 -27.75 15.76 -7.14
CA ALA A 143 -28.05 16.98 -6.40
C ALA A 143 -29.03 17.88 -7.16
N GLN A 144 -28.76 18.13 -8.45
CA GLN A 144 -29.57 19.04 -9.28
C GLN A 144 -30.93 18.47 -9.64
N ASN A 145 -30.99 17.17 -9.99
CA ASN A 145 -32.19 16.58 -10.58
C ASN A 145 -33.09 15.87 -9.57
N HIS A 146 -32.54 15.41 -8.44
CA HIS A 146 -33.31 14.62 -7.47
C HIS A 146 -33.45 15.31 -6.11
N ILE A 147 -32.36 15.86 -5.57
CA ILE A 147 -32.36 16.42 -4.22
C ILE A 147 -32.98 17.82 -4.18
N ILE A 148 -32.48 18.76 -4.99
CA ILE A 148 -32.95 20.15 -4.99
C ILE A 148 -34.45 20.25 -5.31
N PRO A 149 -34.99 19.57 -6.35
CA PRO A 149 -36.41 19.67 -6.68
C PRO A 149 -37.31 19.16 -5.55
N THR A 150 -36.93 18.06 -4.90
CA THR A 150 -37.66 17.50 -3.76
C THR A 150 -37.64 18.44 -2.55
N ALA A 151 -36.48 19.05 -2.27
CA ALA A 151 -36.34 20.02 -1.18
C ALA A 151 -37.21 21.27 -1.42
N ILE A 152 -37.22 21.80 -2.65
CA ILE A 152 -38.07 22.95 -3.02
C ILE A 152 -39.55 22.58 -2.92
N ALA A 153 -39.95 21.40 -3.42
CA ALA A 153 -41.33 20.94 -3.32
C ALA A 153 -41.81 20.84 -1.87
N TYR A 154 -40.97 20.33 -0.96
CA TYR A 154 -41.29 20.28 0.46
C TYR A 154 -41.32 21.68 1.10
N GLN A 155 -40.37 22.55 0.76
CA GLN A 155 -40.34 23.94 1.23
C GLN A 155 -41.62 24.68 0.84
N ASN A 156 -42.09 24.53 -0.39
CA ASN A 156 -43.33 25.16 -0.85
C ASN A 156 -44.54 24.68 -0.03
N ARG A 157 -44.63 23.38 0.27
CA ARG A 157 -45.70 22.82 1.12
C ARG A 157 -45.68 23.40 2.54
N LEU A 158 -44.50 23.63 3.11
CA LEU A 158 -44.38 24.27 4.43
C LEU A 158 -44.85 25.72 4.38
N ILE A 159 -44.48 26.46 3.33
CA ILE A 159 -44.92 27.85 3.12
C ILE A 159 -46.44 27.93 2.98
N GLU A 160 -47.05 27.01 2.23
CA GLU A 160 -48.51 26.93 2.08
C GLU A 160 -49.24 26.69 3.41
N ASN A 161 -48.68 25.87 4.31
CA ASN A 161 -49.28 25.54 5.61
C ASN A 161 -49.24 26.70 6.62
N VAL A 162 -48.24 27.59 6.52
CA VAL A 162 -48.11 28.75 7.41
C VAL A 162 -49.04 29.91 6.99
N ARG A 163 -49.61 29.83 5.79
CA ARG A 163 -50.41 30.88 5.16
C ARG A 163 -51.90 30.76 5.49
#